data_AF-A0AAW7IE85-F1
#
_entry.id   AF-A0AAW7IE85-F1
#
_cell.length_a   1.000
_cell.length_b   1.000
_cell.length_c   1.000
_cell.angle_alpha   90.00
_cell.angle_beta   90.00
_cell.angle_gamma   90.00
#
_symmetry.space_group_name_H-M   'P 1'
#
loop_
_entity.id
_entity.type
_entity.pdbx_description
1 polymer ?
#
loop_
_entity_poly.entity_id
_entity_poly.type
_entity_poly.pdbx_seq_one_letter_code
_entity_poly.pdbx_strand_id
1 'polypeptide(L)'
;MTKSRTNPKVDEFLDKAKKWKEEYETLRNIVLDCELTEEFKWMHPCYTFEKKNIVLIHGFKEYCALLFHKGALLKDTHGILIQQTENVQGARQIRFTNVQEIVAMETILKAYIHEAIEVEKAGLEVNFKSNTEFIIPEELQNKFDEIPALKTAFEALTPGRQRAYILYFSQPKQSKTRVSRVEKYMQQILDGKGLKD
;
A
#
# COMPACT_ATOMS: atom_id res chain seq x y z
N MET A 1 32.50 -11.23 -16.49
CA MET A 1 31.99 -11.23 -15.10
C MET A 1 30.49 -11.42 -15.17
N THR A 2 30.01 -12.62 -14.91
CA THR A 2 28.57 -12.88 -14.72
C THR A 2 28.12 -12.08 -13.51
N LYS A 3 27.33 -11.03 -13.71
CA LYS A 3 26.69 -10.33 -12.60
C LYS A 3 25.85 -11.38 -11.86
N SER A 4 26.10 -11.56 -10.56
CA SER A 4 25.26 -12.39 -9.71
C SER A 4 23.80 -11.96 -9.92
N ARG A 5 22.93 -12.92 -10.28
CA ARG A 5 21.49 -12.67 -10.48
C ARG A 5 20.78 -12.38 -9.15
N THR A 6 21.43 -12.77 -8.04
CA THR A 6 20.95 -12.65 -6.68
C THR A 6 21.62 -11.51 -5.91
N ASN A 7 20.88 -10.94 -4.97
CA ASN A 7 21.24 -9.84 -4.10
C ASN A 7 21.70 -10.35 -2.73
N PRO A 8 22.93 -10.02 -2.28
CA PRO A 8 23.47 -10.49 -1.00
C PRO A 8 22.63 -10.11 0.24
N LYS A 9 21.89 -9.00 0.18
CA LYS A 9 21.00 -8.60 1.28
C LYS A 9 19.77 -9.50 1.39
N VAL A 10 19.31 -10.04 0.25
CA VAL A 10 18.24 -11.03 0.24
C VAL A 10 18.76 -12.37 0.75
N ASP A 11 19.99 -12.76 0.38
CA ASP A 11 20.63 -13.97 0.92
C ASP A 11 20.70 -13.91 2.46
N GLU A 12 21.19 -12.80 3.02
CA GLU A 12 21.25 -12.60 4.47
C GLU A 12 19.87 -12.64 5.15
N PHE A 13 18.84 -12.09 4.48
CA PHE A 13 17.46 -12.14 4.98
C PHE A 13 16.94 -13.57 5.05
N LEU A 14 17.15 -14.38 4.00
CA LEU A 14 16.71 -15.77 3.94
C LEU A 14 17.46 -16.66 4.93
N ASP A 15 18.76 -16.43 5.10
CA ASP A 15 19.57 -17.17 6.07
C ASP A 15 19.09 -16.96 7.50
N LYS A 16 18.60 -15.77 7.82
CA LYS A 16 18.06 -15.41 9.14
C LYS A 16 16.57 -15.75 9.31
N ALA A 17 15.89 -16.20 8.26
CA ALA A 17 14.46 -16.49 8.30
C ALA A 17 14.18 -17.73 9.17
N LYS A 18 13.50 -17.53 10.30
CA LYS A 18 13.06 -18.62 11.20
C LYS A 18 11.74 -19.26 10.78
N LYS A 19 10.93 -18.54 9.98
CA LYS A 19 9.65 -18.98 9.46
C LYS A 19 9.58 -18.60 7.98
N TRP A 20 8.88 -19.41 7.19
CA TRP A 20 8.64 -19.19 5.76
C TRP A 20 9.88 -19.31 4.86
N LYS A 21 10.97 -19.91 5.35
CA LYS A 21 12.25 -19.94 4.61
C LYS A 21 12.10 -20.65 3.26
N GLU A 22 11.55 -21.85 3.27
CA GLU A 22 11.33 -22.65 2.05
C GLU A 22 10.37 -21.94 1.08
N GLU A 23 9.32 -21.30 1.61
CA GLU A 23 8.35 -20.53 0.84
C GLU A 23 8.99 -19.30 0.18
N TYR A 24 9.83 -18.57 0.92
CA TYR A 24 10.55 -17.43 0.38
C TYR A 24 11.53 -17.83 -0.71
N GLU A 25 12.29 -18.91 -0.51
CA GLU A 25 13.23 -19.45 -1.49
C GLU A 25 12.50 -19.91 -2.76
N THR A 26 11.35 -20.58 -2.59
CA THR A 26 10.52 -21.04 -3.72
C THR A 26 9.95 -19.85 -4.50
N LEU A 27 9.36 -18.87 -3.81
CA LEU A 27 8.87 -17.65 -4.45
C LEU A 27 9.99 -16.87 -5.14
N ARG A 28 11.16 -16.74 -4.51
CA ARG A 28 12.34 -16.09 -5.10
C ARG A 28 12.72 -16.73 -6.43
N ASN A 29 12.80 -18.07 -6.49
CA ASN A 29 13.13 -18.78 -7.73
C ASN A 29 12.11 -18.50 -8.84
N ILE A 30 10.81 -18.59 -8.51
CA ILE A 30 9.72 -18.29 -9.46
C ILE A 30 9.84 -16.86 -10.00
N VAL A 31 10.09 -15.89 -9.13
CA VAL A 31 10.16 -14.47 -9.48
C VAL A 31 11.42 -14.16 -10.31
N LEU A 32 12.56 -14.76 -9.96
CA LEU A 32 13.80 -14.63 -10.73
C LEU A 32 13.66 -15.25 -12.12
N ASP A 33 12.98 -16.40 -12.25
CA ASP A 33 12.65 -17.03 -13.54
C ASP A 33 11.84 -16.12 -14.47
N CYS A 34 11.06 -15.19 -13.91
CA CYS A 34 10.33 -14.17 -14.66
C CYS A 34 11.19 -12.95 -15.07
N GLU A 35 12.52 -13.07 -14.97
CA GLU A 35 13.51 -12.06 -15.37
C GLU A 35 13.43 -10.73 -14.59
N LEU A 36 12.82 -10.75 -13.40
CA LEU A 36 12.83 -9.58 -12.52
C LEU A 36 14.19 -9.42 -11.83
N THR A 37 14.58 -8.16 -11.61
CA THR A 37 15.80 -7.80 -10.88
C THR A 37 15.53 -7.77 -9.39
N GLU A 38 16.33 -8.49 -8.62
CA GLU A 38 16.21 -8.58 -7.17
C GLU A 38 16.85 -7.38 -6.45
N GLU A 39 16.05 -6.76 -5.59
CA GLU A 39 16.34 -5.61 -4.76
C GLU A 39 16.01 -5.93 -3.29
N PHE A 40 16.48 -5.09 -2.36
CA PHE A 40 16.11 -5.20 -0.95
C PHE A 40 15.57 -3.87 -0.46
N LYS A 41 14.25 -3.80 -0.23
CA LYS A 41 13.52 -2.57 0.12
C LYS A 41 12.59 -2.83 1.30
N TRP A 42 12.50 -1.87 2.21
CA TRP A 42 11.66 -1.96 3.41
C TRP A 42 11.90 -3.25 4.22
N MET A 43 13.16 -3.71 4.29
CA MET A 43 13.56 -4.95 4.96
C MET A 43 13.00 -6.25 4.35
N HIS A 44 12.59 -6.21 3.08
CA HIS A 44 12.03 -7.37 2.38
C HIS A 44 12.64 -7.54 0.98
N PRO A 45 12.70 -8.78 0.46
CA PRO A 45 13.00 -9.04 -0.95
C PRO A 45 11.96 -8.37 -1.85
N CYS A 46 12.42 -7.49 -2.72
CA CYS A 46 11.61 -6.72 -3.66
C CYS A 46 12.13 -6.98 -5.07
N TYR A 47 11.25 -7.10 -6.05
CA TYR A 47 11.64 -7.47 -7.41
C TYR A 47 11.08 -6.45 -8.39
N THR A 48 11.96 -6.03 -9.30
CA THR A 48 11.73 -4.87 -10.15
C THR A 48 11.91 -5.21 -11.62
N PHE A 49 11.15 -4.52 -12.46
CA PHE A 49 11.35 -4.44 -13.90
C PHE A 49 11.74 -3.00 -14.22
N GLU A 50 12.88 -2.77 -14.88
CA GLU A 50 13.38 -1.42 -15.20
C GLU A 50 13.37 -0.44 -13.99
N LYS A 51 13.77 -0.94 -12.81
CA LYS A 51 13.79 -0.23 -11.50
C LYS A 51 12.40 0.09 -10.90
N LYS A 52 11.32 -0.32 -11.56
CA LYS A 52 9.93 -0.18 -11.08
C LYS A 52 9.53 -1.43 -10.29
N ASN A 53 8.87 -1.26 -9.16
CA ASN A 53 8.53 -2.38 -8.29
C ASN A 53 7.37 -3.18 -8.85
N ILE A 54 7.56 -4.50 -9.00
CA ILE A 54 6.55 -5.43 -9.52
C ILE A 54 5.97 -6.24 -8.38
N VAL A 55 6.82 -7.00 -7.69
CA VAL A 55 6.43 -7.82 -6.54
C VAL A 55 7.34 -7.67 -5.32
N LEU A 56 6.80 -8.01 -4.16
CA LEU A 56 7.49 -8.04 -2.86
C LEU A 56 7.14 -9.35 -2.15
N ILE A 57 8.12 -10.01 -1.54
CA ILE A 57 7.88 -11.21 -0.71
C ILE A 57 7.87 -10.80 0.77
N HIS A 58 6.81 -11.15 1.50
CA HIS A 58 6.64 -10.75 2.90
C HIS A 58 5.94 -11.83 3.72
N GLY A 59 6.54 -12.22 4.85
CA GLY A 59 5.93 -13.12 5.84
C GLY A 59 5.18 -12.40 6.94
N PHE A 60 4.05 -12.97 7.31
CA PHE A 60 3.19 -12.60 8.40
C PHE A 60 3.16 -13.71 9.45
N LYS A 61 2.44 -13.48 10.55
CA LYS A 61 2.32 -14.48 11.62
C LYS A 61 1.74 -15.81 11.11
N GLU A 62 0.69 -15.75 10.27
CA GLU A 62 -0.08 -16.95 9.85
C GLU A 62 0.15 -17.36 8.38
N TYR A 63 0.75 -16.51 7.55
CA TYR A 63 1.00 -16.79 6.13
C TYR A 63 2.25 -16.05 5.63
N CYS A 64 2.78 -16.43 4.47
CA CYS A 64 3.63 -15.57 3.66
C CYS A 64 2.89 -15.11 2.40
N ALA A 65 3.34 -14.03 1.78
CA ALA A 65 2.65 -13.45 0.64
C ALA A 65 3.59 -13.00 -0.45
N LEU A 66 3.14 -13.18 -1.69
CA LEU A 66 3.63 -12.46 -2.86
C LEU A 66 2.71 -11.25 -3.08
N LEU A 67 3.24 -10.05 -2.81
CA LEU A 67 2.51 -8.80 -2.95
C LEU A 67 2.81 -8.17 -4.30
N PHE A 68 1.78 -7.82 -5.06
CA PHE A 68 1.85 -7.10 -6.32
C PHE A 68 1.60 -5.61 -6.07
N HIS A 69 2.55 -4.75 -6.43
CA HIS A 69 2.48 -3.31 -6.13
C HIS A 69 1.29 -2.62 -6.81
N LYS A 70 1.03 -2.97 -8.08
CA LYS A 70 -0.13 -2.52 -8.87
C LYS A 70 -1.18 -3.62 -9.03
N GLY A 71 -1.32 -4.49 -8.02
CA GLY A 71 -2.19 -5.68 -8.07
C GLY A 71 -3.66 -5.38 -8.41
N ALA A 72 -4.17 -4.19 -8.07
CA ALA A 72 -5.53 -3.76 -8.40
C ALA A 72 -5.79 -3.56 -9.91
N LEU A 73 -4.73 -3.48 -10.71
CA LEU A 73 -4.82 -3.34 -12.17
C LEU A 73 -4.78 -4.68 -12.90
N LEU A 74 -4.51 -5.78 -12.18
CA LEU A 74 -4.50 -7.12 -12.74
C LEU A 74 -5.94 -7.62 -12.91
N LYS A 75 -6.18 -8.43 -13.94
CA LYS A 75 -7.51 -8.97 -14.27
C LYS A 75 -8.06 -9.93 -13.22
N ASP A 76 -7.17 -10.55 -12.44
CA ASP A 76 -7.48 -11.55 -11.43
C ASP A 76 -8.36 -12.71 -11.93
N THR A 77 -7.99 -13.31 -13.07
CA THR A 77 -8.80 -14.37 -13.70
C THR A 77 -9.05 -15.59 -12.82
N HIS A 78 -8.23 -15.80 -11.78
CA HIS A 78 -8.35 -16.91 -10.84
C HIS A 78 -8.99 -16.52 -9.50
N GLY A 79 -9.27 -15.22 -9.26
CA GLY A 79 -9.91 -14.75 -8.02
C GLY A 79 -9.06 -14.93 -6.76
N ILE A 80 -7.74 -14.88 -6.88
CA ILE A 80 -6.78 -15.20 -5.80
C ILE A 80 -6.10 -13.95 -5.23
N LEU A 81 -6.37 -12.77 -5.78
CA LEU A 81 -5.78 -11.52 -5.30
C LEU A 81 -6.56 -10.94 -4.12
N ILE A 82 -5.89 -10.90 -2.98
CA ILE A 82 -6.47 -10.41 -1.72
C ILE A 82 -6.08 -8.95 -1.49
N GLN A 83 -7.07 -8.10 -1.22
CA GLN A 83 -6.84 -6.77 -0.68
C GLN A 83 -6.47 -6.89 0.81
N GLN A 84 -5.31 -6.36 1.21
CA GLN A 84 -4.79 -6.57 2.56
C GLN A 84 -5.70 -5.98 3.65
N THR A 85 -6.17 -4.74 3.45
CA THR A 85 -7.16 -4.04 4.29
C THR A 85 -8.03 -3.16 3.41
N GLU A 86 -9.20 -2.75 3.90
CA GLU A 86 -10.16 -1.90 3.16
C GLU A 86 -9.56 -0.60 2.60
N ASN A 87 -8.49 -0.09 3.21
CA ASN A 87 -7.85 1.17 2.81
C ASN A 87 -6.72 0.99 1.78
N VAL A 88 -6.22 -0.24 1.57
CA VAL A 88 -5.17 -0.50 0.58
C VAL A 88 -5.79 -0.49 -0.82
N GLN A 89 -5.48 0.54 -1.61
CA GLN A 89 -6.14 0.71 -2.91
C GLN A 89 -5.41 -0.05 -4.03
N GLY A 90 -4.10 0.11 -4.15
CA GLY A 90 -3.33 -0.42 -5.28
C GLY A 90 -2.82 -1.86 -5.12
N ALA A 91 -2.23 -2.18 -3.97
CA ALA A 91 -1.57 -3.48 -3.80
C ALA A 91 -2.57 -4.63 -3.62
N ARG A 92 -2.18 -5.82 -4.08
CA ARG A 92 -2.87 -7.09 -3.81
C ARG A 92 -1.87 -8.15 -3.39
N GLN A 93 -2.32 -9.13 -2.62
CA GLN A 93 -1.49 -10.24 -2.12
C GLN A 93 -2.05 -11.57 -2.61
N ILE A 94 -1.18 -12.48 -3.00
CA ILE A 94 -1.45 -13.92 -2.97
C ILE A 94 -0.80 -14.46 -1.70
N ARG A 95 -1.54 -15.21 -0.90
CA ARG A 95 -1.12 -15.67 0.42
C ARG A 95 -0.95 -17.19 0.43
N PHE A 96 0.07 -17.66 1.15
CA PHE A 96 0.43 -19.06 1.25
C PHE A 96 0.69 -19.44 2.70
N THR A 97 0.31 -20.66 3.06
CA THR A 97 0.54 -21.23 4.39
C THR A 97 1.55 -22.38 4.39
N ASN A 98 2.00 -22.81 3.21
CA ASN A 98 3.03 -23.83 3.01
C ASN A 98 3.62 -23.75 1.60
N VAL A 99 4.75 -24.42 1.39
CA VAL A 99 5.45 -24.47 0.11
C VAL A 99 4.69 -25.22 -0.99
N GLN A 100 3.87 -26.22 -0.65
CA GLN A 100 3.13 -27.02 -1.62
C GLN A 100 2.08 -26.19 -2.37
N GLU A 101 1.43 -25.23 -1.69
CA GLU A 101 0.53 -24.26 -2.33
C GLU A 101 1.27 -23.43 -3.39
N ILE A 102 2.50 -22.99 -3.11
CA ILE A 102 3.30 -22.19 -4.05
C ILE A 102 3.67 -23.02 -5.29
N VAL A 103 4.15 -24.25 -5.08
CA VAL A 103 4.54 -25.16 -6.17
C VAL A 103 3.35 -25.51 -7.05
N ALA A 104 2.20 -25.83 -6.47
CA ALA A 104 0.98 -26.13 -7.21
C ALA A 104 0.48 -24.94 -8.05
N MET A 105 0.80 -23.71 -7.65
CA MET A 105 0.37 -22.49 -8.31
C MET A 105 1.45 -21.86 -9.22
N GLU A 106 2.62 -22.48 -9.39
CA GLU A 106 3.78 -21.87 -10.07
C GLU A 106 3.40 -21.23 -11.42
N THR A 107 2.73 -21.96 -12.30
CA THR A 107 2.31 -21.46 -13.62
C THR A 107 1.39 -20.25 -13.52
N ILE A 108 0.49 -20.25 -12.54
CA ILE A 108 -0.43 -19.14 -12.28
C ILE A 108 0.37 -17.94 -11.77
N LEU A 109 1.29 -18.13 -10.82
CA LEU A 109 2.13 -17.05 -10.28
C LEU A 109 2.97 -16.39 -11.37
N LYS A 110 3.60 -17.18 -12.25
CA LYS A 110 4.34 -16.66 -13.41
C LYS A 110 3.43 -15.83 -14.33
N ALA A 111 2.21 -16.29 -14.60
CA ALA A 111 1.24 -15.53 -15.40
C ALA A 111 0.88 -14.17 -14.78
N TYR A 112 0.61 -14.11 -13.47
CA TYR A 112 0.34 -12.83 -12.77
C TYR A 112 1.57 -11.91 -12.73
N ILE A 113 2.79 -12.46 -12.60
CA ILE A 113 4.03 -11.68 -12.64
C ILE A 113 4.22 -11.06 -14.03
N HIS A 114 4.02 -11.84 -15.10
CA HIS A 114 4.10 -11.32 -16.46
C HIS A 114 3.02 -10.27 -16.74
N GLU A 115 1.78 -10.48 -16.29
CA GLU A 115 0.73 -9.46 -16.38
C GLU A 115 1.13 -8.16 -15.66
N ALA A 116 1.71 -8.26 -14.46
CA ALA A 116 2.18 -7.10 -13.71
C ALA A 116 3.34 -6.37 -14.41
N ILE A 117 4.22 -7.09 -15.12
CA ILE A 117 5.25 -6.50 -15.99
C ILE A 117 4.59 -5.73 -17.14
N GLU A 118 3.58 -6.31 -17.81
CA GLU A 118 2.88 -5.63 -18.91
C GLU A 118 2.11 -4.40 -18.45
N VAL A 119 1.52 -4.42 -17.25
CA VAL A 119 0.92 -3.24 -16.60
C VAL A 119 1.93 -2.11 -16.46
N GLU A 120 3.16 -2.42 -16.03
CA GLU A 120 4.21 -1.42 -15.87
C GLU A 120 4.74 -0.92 -17.22
N LYS A 121 4.95 -1.81 -18.20
CA LYS A 121 5.34 -1.43 -19.57
C LYS A 121 4.31 -0.53 -20.24
N ALA A 122 3.03 -0.77 -19.99
CA ALA A 122 1.93 0.05 -20.48
C ALA A 122 1.81 1.41 -19.75
N GLY A 123 2.59 1.64 -18.69
CA GLY A 123 2.56 2.89 -17.92
C GLY A 123 1.26 3.12 -17.16
N LEU A 124 0.51 2.05 -16.85
CA LEU A 124 -0.75 2.17 -16.13
C LEU A 124 -0.51 2.55 -14.68
N GLU A 125 -1.31 3.46 -14.16
CA GLU A 125 -1.25 3.92 -12.77
C GLU A 125 -2.53 3.60 -12.02
N VAL A 126 -2.39 3.35 -10.71
CA VAL A 126 -3.54 3.12 -9.84
C VAL A 126 -4.24 4.45 -9.61
N ASN A 127 -5.52 4.54 -9.96
CA ASN A 127 -6.35 5.69 -9.62
C ASN A 127 -6.65 5.66 -8.12
N PHE A 128 -5.88 6.43 -7.35
CA PHE A 128 -6.14 6.63 -5.95
C PHE A 128 -7.35 7.54 -5.76
N LYS A 129 -8.31 7.09 -4.95
CA LYS A 129 -9.43 7.89 -4.49
C LYS A 129 -8.89 9.19 -3.89
N SER A 130 -9.34 10.31 -4.44
CA SER A 130 -8.97 11.62 -3.93
C SER A 130 -9.55 11.84 -2.54
N ASN A 131 -8.87 12.62 -1.72
CA ASN A 131 -9.35 12.94 -0.37
C ASN A 131 -10.61 13.81 -0.36
N THR A 132 -11.10 14.23 -1.53
CA THR A 132 -12.38 14.93 -1.72
C THR A 132 -13.60 14.02 -1.62
N GLU A 133 -13.44 12.69 -1.51
CA GLU A 133 -14.57 11.78 -1.24
C GLU A 133 -15.08 11.88 0.22
N PHE A 134 -14.36 12.53 1.12
CA PHE A 134 -14.84 12.70 2.49
C PHE A 134 -15.77 13.90 2.59
N ILE A 135 -17.03 13.62 2.93
CA ILE A 135 -18.04 14.65 3.22
C ILE A 135 -17.52 15.49 4.41
N ILE A 136 -17.37 16.79 4.18
CA ILE A 136 -17.05 17.75 5.23
C ILE A 136 -18.21 17.72 6.24
N PRO A 137 -17.96 17.42 7.53
CA PRO A 137 -19.03 17.42 8.52
C PRO A 137 -19.60 18.83 8.66
N GLU A 138 -20.92 18.93 8.84
CA GLU A 138 -21.65 20.19 8.95
C GLU A 138 -21.01 21.13 9.98
N GLU A 139 -20.53 20.58 11.10
CA GLU A 139 -19.88 21.37 12.14
C GLU A 139 -18.58 22.06 11.68
N LEU A 140 -17.83 21.43 10.78
CA LEU A 140 -16.64 22.04 10.19
C LEU A 140 -17.03 23.07 9.12
N GLN A 141 -18.05 22.75 8.31
CA GLN A 141 -18.56 23.66 7.29
C GLN A 141 -19.08 24.96 7.92
N ASN A 142 -19.85 24.87 9.01
CA ASN A 142 -20.35 26.03 9.73
C ASN A 142 -19.20 26.92 10.22
N LYS A 143 -18.08 26.34 10.68
CA LYS A 143 -16.89 27.12 11.08
C LYS A 143 -16.14 27.74 9.89
N PHE A 144 -16.17 27.11 8.73
CA PHE A 144 -15.66 27.73 7.50
C PHE A 144 -16.48 28.93 7.07
N ASP A 145 -17.80 28.85 7.22
CA ASP A 145 -18.73 29.93 6.88
C ASP A 145 -18.61 31.09 7.88
N GLU A 146 -18.41 30.80 9.17
CA GLU A 146 -18.15 31.79 10.22
C GLU A 146 -16.77 32.44 10.09
N ILE A 147 -15.74 31.67 9.72
CA ILE A 147 -14.33 32.09 9.73
C ILE A 147 -13.69 31.76 8.36
N PRO A 148 -13.80 32.65 7.35
CA PRO A 148 -13.23 32.40 6.02
C PRO A 148 -11.71 32.15 6.01
N ALA A 149 -10.98 32.73 6.97
CA ALA A 149 -9.55 32.48 7.15
C ALA A 149 -9.25 31.02 7.53
N LEU A 150 -10.12 30.39 8.33
CA LEU A 150 -10.00 28.98 8.70
C LEU A 150 -10.17 28.07 7.49
N LYS A 151 -11.16 28.38 6.63
CA LYS A 151 -11.37 27.66 5.36
C LYS A 151 -10.13 27.73 4.47
N THR A 152 -9.62 28.94 4.28
CA THR A 152 -8.42 29.18 3.45
C THR A 152 -7.21 28.42 4.00
N ALA A 153 -6.97 28.48 5.31
CA ALA A 153 -5.88 27.76 5.95
C ALA A 153 -6.05 26.23 5.84
N PHE A 154 -7.28 25.74 5.99
CA PHE A 154 -7.60 24.32 5.83
C PHE A 154 -7.35 23.83 4.40
N GLU A 155 -7.84 24.56 3.39
CA GLU A 155 -7.66 24.23 1.97
C GLU A 155 -6.19 24.31 1.54
N ALA A 156 -5.36 25.10 2.22
CA ALA A 156 -3.91 25.16 2.01
C ALA A 156 -3.14 23.98 2.64
N LEU A 157 -3.76 23.19 3.53
CA LEU A 157 -3.13 21.98 4.06
C LEU A 157 -2.92 20.93 2.96
N THR A 158 -1.92 20.07 3.11
CA THR A 158 -1.77 18.93 2.19
C THR A 158 -3.02 18.05 2.23
N PRO A 159 -3.39 17.36 1.12
CA PRO A 159 -4.58 16.53 1.09
C PRO A 159 -4.62 15.53 2.25
N GLY A 160 -3.48 14.94 2.63
CA GLY A 160 -3.39 14.00 3.75
C GLY A 160 -3.75 14.61 5.10
N ARG A 161 -3.34 15.86 5.35
CA ARG A 161 -3.70 16.61 6.57
C ARG A 161 -5.19 16.96 6.59
N GLN A 162 -5.74 17.44 5.47
CA GLN A 162 -7.18 17.71 5.34
C GLN A 162 -8.00 16.46 5.65
N ARG A 163 -7.63 15.32 5.05
CA ARG A 163 -8.29 14.02 5.32
C ARG A 163 -8.22 13.61 6.78
N ALA A 164 -7.06 13.76 7.42
CA ALA A 164 -6.90 13.40 8.83
C ALA A 164 -7.85 14.20 9.73
N TYR A 165 -7.98 15.51 9.48
CA TYR A 165 -8.93 16.36 10.20
C TYR A 165 -10.38 15.96 9.92
N ILE A 166 -10.78 15.80 8.65
CA ILE A 166 -12.16 15.42 8.30
C ILE A 166 -12.55 14.10 8.97
N LEU A 167 -11.66 13.09 8.93
CA LEU A 167 -11.91 11.80 9.57
C LEU A 167 -12.02 11.94 11.09
N TYR A 168 -11.12 12.71 11.72
CA TYR A 168 -11.12 12.92 13.16
C TYR A 168 -12.37 13.68 13.64
N PHE A 169 -12.80 14.70 12.90
CA PHE A 169 -14.00 15.46 13.22
C PHE A 169 -15.29 14.68 12.95
N SER A 170 -15.30 13.79 11.94
CA SER A 170 -16.47 12.99 11.59
C SER A 170 -16.66 11.73 12.46
N GLN A 171 -15.63 11.31 13.20
CA GLN A 171 -15.66 10.08 14.00
C GLN A 171 -16.74 10.05 15.11
N PRO A 172 -16.97 11.10 15.91
CA PRO A 172 -17.99 11.09 16.96
C PRO A 172 -19.41 11.00 16.38
N LYS A 173 -20.33 10.32 17.06
CA LYS A 173 -21.75 10.29 16.66
C LYS A 173 -22.53 11.54 17.10
N GLN A 174 -22.11 12.19 18.19
CA GLN A 174 -22.78 13.35 18.75
C GLN A 174 -22.22 14.64 18.14
N SER A 175 -23.10 15.48 17.58
CA SER A 175 -22.75 16.77 16.95
C SER A 175 -21.96 17.68 17.90
N LYS A 176 -22.36 17.79 19.17
CA LYS A 176 -21.65 18.58 20.19
C LYS A 176 -20.17 18.20 20.33
N THR A 177 -19.85 16.91 20.19
CA THR A 177 -18.47 16.40 20.26
C THR A 177 -17.70 16.68 18.98
N ARG A 178 -18.38 16.77 17.83
CA ARG A 178 -17.75 17.20 16.57
C ARG A 178 -17.40 18.68 16.63
N VAL A 179 -18.33 19.53 17.08
CA VAL A 179 -18.09 20.96 17.30
C VAL A 179 -16.88 21.18 18.19
N SER A 180 -16.84 20.54 19.37
CA SER A 180 -15.73 20.75 20.31
C SER A 180 -14.38 20.27 19.76
N ARG A 181 -14.36 19.22 18.92
CA ARG A 181 -13.15 18.82 18.20
C ARG A 181 -12.75 19.85 17.16
N VAL A 182 -13.67 20.37 16.36
CA VAL A 182 -13.34 21.41 15.37
C VAL A 182 -12.75 22.62 16.09
N GLU A 183 -13.44 23.14 17.11
CA GLU A 183 -13.03 24.32 17.87
C GLU A 183 -11.65 24.16 18.49
N LYS A 184 -11.38 23.00 19.09
CA LYS A 184 -10.08 22.70 19.70
C LYS A 184 -8.92 22.80 18.72
N TYR A 185 -9.14 22.46 17.45
CA TYR A 185 -8.08 22.36 16.44
C TYR A 185 -8.06 23.53 15.45
N MET A 186 -8.94 24.53 15.59
CA MET A 186 -8.97 25.69 14.69
C MET A 186 -7.62 26.43 14.64
N GLN A 187 -7.01 26.70 15.80
CA GLN A 187 -5.73 27.40 15.84
C GLN A 187 -4.64 26.60 15.13
N GLN A 188 -4.62 25.28 15.31
CA GLN A 188 -3.63 24.42 14.67
C GLN A 188 -3.79 24.41 13.14
N ILE A 189 -5.02 24.44 12.65
CA ILE A 189 -5.32 24.57 11.22
C ILE A 189 -4.86 25.95 10.70
N LEU A 190 -5.15 27.02 11.43
CA LEU A 190 -4.70 28.38 11.09
C LEU A 190 -3.17 28.50 11.03
N ASP A 191 -2.47 27.75 11.89
CA ASP A 191 -1.01 27.65 11.91
C ASP A 191 -0.45 26.75 10.79
N GLY A 192 -1.30 26.18 9.93
CA GLY A 192 -0.91 25.30 8.82
C GLY A 192 -0.44 23.90 9.25
N LYS A 193 -0.75 23.49 10.47
CA LYS A 193 -0.32 22.22 11.07
C LYS A 193 -1.35 21.11 10.84
N GLY A 194 -0.88 19.87 10.81
CA GLY A 194 -1.71 18.67 10.80
C GLY A 194 -2.10 18.21 12.21
N LEU A 195 -3.08 17.29 12.30
CA LEU A 195 -3.64 16.79 13.56
C LEU A 195 -2.60 16.24 14.58
N LYS A 196 -1.44 15.79 14.10
CA LYS A 196 -0.37 15.17 14.92
C LYS A 196 0.93 15.98 14.95
N ASP A 197 0.91 17.19 14.41
CA ASP A 197 2.08 18.09 14.40
C ASP A 197 2.20 18.91 15.69
#